data_AF-A0A4U7E791-F1
#
_entry.id   AF-A0A4U7E791-F1
#
_cell.length_a   1.000
_cell.length_b   1.000
_cell.length_c   1.000
_cell.angle_alpha   90.00
_cell.angle_beta   90.00
_cell.angle_gamma   90.00
#
_symmetry.space_group_name_H-M   'P 1'
#
loop_
_entity.id
_entity.type
_entity.pdbx_description
1 polymer ?
#
loop_
_entity_poly.entity_id
_entity_poly.type
_entity_poly.pdbx_seq_one_letter_code
_entity_poly.pdbx_strand_id
1 'polypeptide(L)'
;MSTNSSDRETTTAPDTDPRFGVPLRGIDVDPETRCAHWDDPVDVVALRFGCCETYYPCDACHDAATDHEAVPWPRERFDEPAVLCGGCGTTLTARAYLDCDSEAQGASGSRTQSGDDTCPACGAAFNPGCRKHRDRYFEVAGSDDGDGDDGL
;
A
#
# COMPACT_ATOMS: atom_id res chain seq x y z
N MET A 1 -6.32 -6.47 -25.85
CA MET A 1 -5.44 -7.50 -25.29
C MET A 1 -6.24 -8.09 -24.14
N SER A 2 -6.82 -9.28 -24.35
CA SER A 2 -7.70 -9.89 -23.36
C SER A 2 -6.87 -10.35 -22.18
N THR A 3 -7.09 -9.77 -21.00
CA THR A 3 -6.60 -10.31 -19.74
C THR A 3 -7.20 -11.71 -19.60
N ASN A 4 -6.36 -12.75 -19.69
CA ASN A 4 -6.81 -14.11 -19.40
C ASN A 4 -7.20 -14.14 -17.93
N SER A 5 -8.47 -14.40 -17.61
CA SER A 5 -8.96 -14.61 -16.23
C SER A 5 -8.23 -15.74 -15.49
N SER A 6 -7.35 -16.50 -16.14
CA SER A 6 -6.61 -17.63 -15.58
C SER A 6 -5.38 -17.25 -14.75
N ASP A 7 -5.02 -15.96 -14.64
CA ASP A 7 -3.84 -15.51 -13.89
C ASP A 7 -4.22 -14.76 -12.60
N ARG A 8 -5.35 -15.11 -12.00
CA ARG A 8 -5.75 -14.55 -10.70
C ARG A 8 -5.75 -15.60 -9.62
N GLU A 9 -5.21 -15.25 -8.46
CA GLU A 9 -5.11 -16.17 -7.32
C GLU A 9 -5.63 -15.50 -6.04
N THR A 10 -6.31 -16.30 -5.22
CA THR A 10 -6.71 -15.90 -3.87
C THR A 10 -5.79 -16.57 -2.87
N THR A 11 -5.17 -15.77 -2.00
CA THR A 11 -4.30 -16.28 -0.96
C THR A 11 -4.63 -15.66 0.39
N THR A 12 -4.78 -16.50 1.41
CA THR A 12 -5.08 -16.14 2.81
C THR A 12 -3.99 -16.65 3.75
N ALA A 13 -3.94 -16.14 4.98
CA ALA A 13 -3.00 -16.64 5.97
C ALA A 13 -3.19 -18.16 6.21
N PRO A 14 -2.10 -18.94 6.42
CA PRO A 14 -0.71 -18.51 6.52
C PRO A 14 0.04 -18.39 5.18
N ASP A 15 -0.54 -18.88 4.08
CA ASP A 15 0.11 -18.94 2.77
C ASP A 15 0.30 -17.56 2.13
N THR A 16 1.20 -17.45 1.16
CA THR A 16 1.43 -16.22 0.39
C THR A 16 1.54 -16.55 -1.09
N ASP A 17 1.17 -15.62 -1.95
CA ASP A 17 1.20 -15.81 -3.38
C ASP A 17 2.65 -15.91 -3.87
N PRO A 18 3.09 -17.08 -4.37
CA PRO A 18 4.48 -17.33 -4.73
C PRO A 18 4.92 -16.62 -6.02
N ARG A 19 3.99 -16.00 -6.76
CA ARG A 19 4.30 -15.24 -7.98
C ARG A 19 5.02 -13.92 -7.67
N PHE A 20 4.90 -13.42 -6.44
CA PHE A 20 5.52 -12.17 -6.00
C PHE A 20 6.79 -12.44 -5.19
N GLY A 21 7.79 -11.54 -5.33
CA GLY A 21 9.03 -11.59 -4.56
C GLY A 21 8.89 -11.11 -3.11
N VAL A 22 7.67 -10.80 -2.67
CA VAL A 22 7.33 -10.33 -1.32
C VAL A 22 6.13 -11.12 -0.80
N PRO A 23 5.93 -11.24 0.52
CA PRO A 23 4.74 -11.90 1.06
C PRO A 23 3.50 -11.09 0.68
N LEU A 24 2.78 -11.54 -0.35
CA LEU A 24 1.56 -10.92 -0.84
C LEU A 24 0.35 -11.85 -0.63
N ARG A 25 -0.77 -11.27 -0.22
CA ARG A 25 -2.06 -11.95 -0.05
C ARG A 25 -3.19 -11.07 -0.56
N GLY A 26 -4.34 -11.68 -0.83
CA GLY A 26 -5.53 -10.97 -1.29
C GLY A 26 -6.50 -11.88 -2.02
N ILE A 27 -7.60 -11.29 -2.49
CA ILE A 27 -8.69 -11.98 -3.15
C ILE A 27 -8.65 -11.70 -4.66
N ASP A 28 -8.61 -12.76 -5.47
CA ASP A 28 -8.56 -12.72 -6.94
C ASP A 28 -7.49 -11.75 -7.47
N VAL A 29 -6.25 -11.90 -6.98
CA VAL A 29 -5.16 -10.96 -7.29
C VAL A 29 -4.50 -11.32 -8.62
N ASP A 30 -4.39 -10.35 -9.53
CA ASP A 30 -3.67 -10.49 -10.80
C ASP A 30 -2.16 -10.17 -10.66
N PRO A 31 -1.32 -10.45 -11.67
CA PRO A 31 0.13 -10.21 -11.61
C PRO A 31 0.52 -8.74 -11.41
N GLU A 32 -0.36 -7.81 -11.76
CA GLU A 32 -0.17 -6.38 -11.57
C GLU A 32 -0.76 -5.90 -10.23
N THR A 33 -1.10 -6.83 -9.33
CA THR A 33 -1.66 -6.60 -7.99
C THR A 33 -3.10 -6.08 -7.94
N ARG A 34 -3.82 -6.05 -9.07
CA ARG A 34 -5.26 -5.73 -9.04
C ARG A 34 -6.03 -6.86 -8.37
N CYS A 35 -7.15 -6.56 -7.72
CA CYS A 35 -7.89 -7.54 -6.91
C CYS A 35 -9.40 -7.53 -7.20
N ALA A 36 -10.14 -8.47 -6.61
CA ALA A 36 -11.60 -8.53 -6.73
C ALA A 36 -12.32 -7.23 -6.30
N HIS A 37 -11.71 -6.43 -5.41
CA HIS A 37 -12.31 -5.21 -4.87
C HIS A 37 -12.03 -3.98 -5.74
N TRP A 38 -10.81 -3.90 -6.29
CA TRP A 38 -10.29 -2.77 -7.06
C TRP A 38 -9.50 -3.30 -8.25
N ASP A 39 -10.01 -3.06 -9.45
CA ASP A 39 -9.53 -3.66 -10.70
C ASP A 39 -9.36 -2.62 -11.84
N ASP A 40 -9.25 -1.34 -11.50
CA ASP A 40 -8.93 -0.33 -12.48
C ASP A 40 -7.46 -0.45 -12.95
N PRO A 41 -7.12 0.06 -14.16
CA PRO A 41 -5.76 0.00 -14.69
C PRO A 41 -4.69 0.64 -13.81
N VAL A 42 -5.09 1.48 -12.85
CA VAL A 42 -4.25 2.21 -11.91
C VAL A 42 -4.18 1.58 -10.52
N ASP A 43 -4.94 0.50 -10.25
CA ASP A 43 -4.93 -0.27 -9.01
C ASP A 43 -3.75 -1.26 -8.96
N VAL A 44 -2.57 -0.75 -9.29
CA VAL A 44 -1.34 -1.54 -9.50
C VAL A 44 -0.37 -1.43 -8.33
N VAL A 45 -0.90 -1.26 -7.12
CA VAL A 45 -0.12 -1.18 -5.89
C VAL A 45 -0.60 -2.19 -4.85
N ALA A 46 0.34 -2.75 -4.09
CA ALA A 46 0.05 -3.46 -2.85
C ALA A 46 0.77 -2.80 -1.68
N LEU A 47 0.09 -2.65 -0.55
CA LEU A 47 0.58 -1.95 0.64
C LEU A 47 0.83 -2.94 1.78
N ARG A 48 1.91 -2.71 2.52
CA ARG A 48 2.33 -3.54 3.64
C ARG A 48 1.67 -3.04 4.93
N PHE A 49 1.04 -3.93 5.67
CA PHE A 49 0.41 -3.61 6.96
C PHE A 49 1.36 -3.86 8.13
N GLY A 50 1.27 -3.02 9.17
CA GLY A 50 2.11 -3.09 10.36
C GLY A 50 1.85 -4.30 11.26
N CYS A 51 0.63 -4.87 11.22
CA CYS A 51 0.24 -5.99 12.08
C CYS A 51 0.88 -7.33 11.70
N CYS A 52 1.05 -7.59 10.40
CA CYS A 52 1.50 -8.89 9.89
C CYS A 52 2.61 -8.79 8.85
N GLU A 53 3.09 -7.57 8.57
CA GLU A 53 4.21 -7.32 7.67
C GLU A 53 4.04 -7.89 6.24
N THR A 54 2.80 -8.15 5.84
CA THR A 54 2.39 -8.75 4.57
C THR A 54 1.77 -7.67 3.68
N TYR A 55 1.96 -7.79 2.36
CA TYR A 55 1.44 -6.89 1.35
C TYR A 55 0.04 -7.32 0.91
N TYR A 56 -0.85 -6.35 0.74
CA TYR A 56 -2.20 -6.55 0.22
C TYR A 56 -2.55 -5.45 -0.79
N PRO A 57 -3.28 -5.75 -1.87
CA PRO A 57 -3.76 -4.73 -2.81
C PRO A 57 -4.62 -3.63 -2.17
N CYS A 58 -5.37 -3.98 -1.12
CA CYS A 58 -6.23 -3.06 -0.38
C CYS A 58 -6.55 -3.56 1.03
N ASP A 59 -7.15 -2.71 1.86
CA ASP A 59 -7.60 -3.03 3.22
C ASP A 59 -8.68 -4.12 3.25
N ALA A 60 -9.62 -4.09 2.30
CA ALA A 60 -10.63 -5.15 2.17
C ALA A 60 -10.01 -6.52 1.84
N CYS A 61 -8.88 -6.56 1.12
CA CYS A 61 -8.13 -7.80 0.91
C CYS A 61 -7.47 -8.29 2.21
N HIS A 62 -7.03 -7.39 3.10
CA HIS A 62 -6.46 -7.77 4.39
C HIS A 62 -7.54 -8.34 5.32
N ASP A 63 -8.69 -7.67 5.44
CA ASP A 63 -9.84 -8.12 6.22
C ASP A 63 -10.34 -9.50 5.76
N ALA A 64 -10.44 -9.71 4.45
CA ALA A 64 -10.88 -11.00 3.90
C ALA A 64 -9.85 -12.14 4.04
N ALA A 65 -8.56 -11.81 4.17
CA ALA A 65 -7.47 -12.80 4.16
C ALA A 65 -6.86 -13.09 5.53
N THR A 66 -7.31 -12.40 6.59
CA THR A 66 -6.77 -12.52 7.95
C THR A 66 -7.86 -12.44 9.02
N ASP A 67 -7.61 -13.03 10.19
CA ASP A 67 -8.51 -13.00 11.35
C ASP A 67 -8.18 -11.86 12.35
N HIS A 68 -7.45 -10.82 11.93
CA HIS A 68 -7.06 -9.71 12.80
C HIS A 68 -7.30 -8.37 12.13
N GLU A 69 -7.38 -7.31 12.94
CA GLU A 69 -7.63 -5.97 12.45
C GLU A 69 -6.38 -5.38 11.77
N ALA A 70 -6.62 -4.58 10.73
CA ALA A 70 -5.57 -3.89 10.00
C ALA A 70 -4.88 -2.84 10.88
N VAL A 71 -3.55 -2.92 10.99
CA VAL A 71 -2.74 -1.87 11.61
C VAL A 71 -1.96 -1.14 10.52
N PRO A 72 -2.10 0.19 10.40
CA PRO A 72 -1.33 0.98 9.45
C PRO A 72 0.18 0.80 9.60
N TRP A 73 0.93 1.01 8.53
CA TRP A 73 2.39 1.00 8.58
C TRP A 73 2.89 2.13 9.50
N PRO A 74 3.72 1.83 10.51
CA PRO A 74 4.09 2.81 11.53
C PRO A 74 5.05 3.87 10.99
N ARG A 75 4.91 5.12 11.46
CA ARG A 75 5.67 6.26 10.92
C ARG A 75 7.17 6.13 11.09
N GLU A 76 7.59 5.53 12.20
CA GLU A 76 9.00 5.23 12.50
C GLU A 76 9.67 4.32 11.46
N ARG A 77 8.90 3.53 10.71
CA ARG A 77 9.39 2.60 9.68
C ARG A 77 9.18 3.11 8.26
N PHE A 78 8.94 4.41 8.06
CA PHE A 78 8.65 4.95 6.72
C PHE A 78 9.81 4.87 5.72
N ASP A 79 11.03 4.67 6.21
CA ASP A 79 12.22 4.45 5.39
C ASP A 79 12.41 2.97 5.00
N GLU A 80 11.51 2.07 5.43
CA GLU A 80 11.49 0.66 5.02
C GLU A 80 10.52 0.41 3.86
N PRO A 81 10.72 -0.68 3.07
CA PRO A 81 9.81 -1.08 2.01
C PRO A 81 8.39 -1.36 2.55
N ALA A 82 7.42 -0.63 2.00
CA ALA A 82 6.03 -0.69 2.41
C ALA A 82 5.03 -0.68 1.24
N VAL A 83 5.48 -0.41 0.02
CA VAL A 83 4.63 -0.39 -1.18
C VAL A 83 5.28 -1.23 -2.26
N LEU A 84 4.51 -2.09 -2.90
CA LEU A 84 4.90 -2.84 -4.10
C LEU A 84 4.21 -2.23 -5.31
N CYS A 85 4.96 -1.91 -6.37
CA CYS A 85 4.40 -1.60 -7.68
C CYS A 85 4.16 -2.90 -8.45
N GLY A 86 2.91 -3.26 -8.73
CA GLY A 86 2.56 -4.43 -9.53
C GLY A 86 2.98 -4.33 -10.99
N GLY A 87 3.12 -3.12 -11.54
CA GLY A 87 3.56 -2.93 -12.92
C GLY A 87 5.03 -3.29 -13.20
N CYS A 88 5.91 -3.24 -12.19
CA CYS A 88 7.32 -3.59 -12.36
C CYS A 88 7.94 -4.43 -11.23
N GLY A 89 7.17 -4.77 -10.19
CA GLY A 89 7.64 -5.51 -9.02
C GLY A 89 8.57 -4.74 -8.09
N THR A 90 8.83 -3.45 -8.33
CA THR A 90 9.70 -2.64 -7.46
C THR A 90 9.00 -2.34 -6.14
N THR A 91 9.70 -2.53 -5.03
CA THR A 91 9.26 -2.06 -3.72
C THR A 91 9.75 -0.65 -3.44
N LEU A 92 8.86 0.19 -2.94
CA LEU A 92 9.11 1.56 -2.54
C LEU A 92 8.96 1.66 -1.02
N THR A 93 9.70 2.60 -0.44
CA THR A 93 9.47 2.97 0.96
C THR A 93 8.16 3.75 1.07
N ALA A 94 7.53 3.72 2.25
CA ALA A 94 6.35 4.55 2.50
C ALA A 94 6.65 6.02 2.14
N ARG A 95 7.80 6.52 2.59
CA ARG A 95 8.23 7.89 2.30
C ARG A 95 8.30 8.19 0.80
N ALA A 96 8.92 7.31 0.00
CA ALA A 96 9.06 7.52 -1.44
C ALA A 96 7.70 7.51 -2.17
N TYR A 97 6.79 6.61 -1.76
CA TYR A 97 5.44 6.57 -2.28
C TYR A 97 4.65 7.84 -1.94
N LEU A 98 4.72 8.30 -0.68
CA LEU A 98 4.02 9.50 -0.21
C LEU A 98 4.60 10.81 -0.77
N ASP A 99 5.86 10.83 -1.20
CA ASP A 99 6.51 11.99 -1.84
C ASP A 99 6.09 12.17 -3.30
N CYS A 100 5.86 11.06 -4.03
CA CYS A 100 5.31 11.09 -5.40
C CYS A 100 3.87 11.62 -5.46
N ASP A 101 3.19 11.64 -4.31
CA ASP A 101 1.79 11.98 -4.13
C ASP A 101 1.51 13.50 -4.03
N SER A 102 2.53 14.35 -4.18
CA SER A 102 2.52 15.82 -4.11
C SER A 102 1.22 16.49 -3.60
N GLU A 103 1.05 16.49 -2.27
CA GLU A 103 0.55 17.60 -1.44
C GLU A 103 1.26 17.56 -0.05
N ALA A 104 2.47 16.98 0.02
CA ALA A 104 3.32 17.06 1.22
C ALA A 104 3.98 18.44 1.29
N GLN A 105 3.22 19.43 1.76
CA GLN A 105 3.74 20.76 2.04
C GLN A 105 4.79 20.69 3.18
N GLY A 106 6.07 20.77 2.80
CA GLY A 106 7.13 21.43 3.58
C GLY A 106 7.96 20.59 4.55
N ALA A 107 9.18 20.21 4.13
CA ALA A 107 10.44 20.61 4.78
C ALA A 107 11.67 20.08 4.00
N SER A 108 12.49 21.01 3.53
CA SER A 108 13.91 20.84 3.13
C SER A 108 14.24 19.95 1.91
N GLY A 109 14.26 20.58 0.74
CA GLY A 109 15.54 20.73 0.02
C GLY A 109 16.11 19.55 -0.77
N SER A 110 15.32 18.87 -1.60
CA SER A 110 15.82 18.29 -2.87
C SER A 110 14.65 18.07 -3.82
N ARG A 111 14.48 18.97 -4.79
CA ARG A 111 13.42 18.88 -5.79
C ARG A 111 13.86 17.90 -6.88
N THR A 112 13.59 16.61 -6.69
CA THR A 112 13.33 15.75 -7.85
C THR A 112 11.86 15.88 -8.15
N GLN A 113 11.57 16.46 -9.30
CA GLN A 113 10.23 16.75 -9.79
C GLN A 113 9.56 15.44 -10.22
N SER A 114 9.01 14.70 -9.26
CA SER A 114 8.23 13.48 -9.48
C SER A 114 6.85 13.65 -8.86
N GLY A 115 6.10 14.66 -9.33
CA GLY A 115 4.78 15.04 -8.79
C GLY A 115 3.60 14.42 -9.53
N ASP A 116 3.81 13.24 -10.11
CA ASP A 116 2.77 12.47 -10.79
C ASP A 116 2.60 11.19 -9.99
N ASP A 117 1.36 10.83 -9.63
CA ASP A 117 0.96 9.55 -9.01
C ASP A 117 1.46 8.37 -9.83
N THR A 118 2.75 8.09 -9.77
CA THR A 118 3.42 7.21 -10.71
C THR A 118 4.58 6.53 -10.03
N CYS A 119 4.86 5.31 -10.47
CA CYS A 119 6.02 4.59 -10.00
C CYS A 119 7.30 5.29 -10.49
N PRO A 120 8.23 5.70 -9.60
CA PRO A 120 9.48 6.33 -10.01
C PRO A 120 10.42 5.38 -10.79
N ALA A 121 10.17 4.07 -10.75
CA ALA A 121 10.96 3.07 -11.45
C ALA A 121 10.48 2.78 -12.88
N CYS A 122 9.16 2.74 -13.12
CA CYS A 122 8.60 2.35 -14.42
C CYS A 122 7.61 3.35 -15.02
N GLY A 123 7.20 4.38 -14.28
CA GLY A 123 6.22 5.39 -14.71
C GLY A 123 4.77 4.90 -14.73
N ALA A 124 4.47 3.70 -14.21
CA ALA A 124 3.10 3.20 -14.10
C ALA A 124 2.26 4.15 -13.22
N ALA A 125 1.07 4.51 -13.67
CA ALA A 125 0.17 5.36 -12.91
C ALA A 125 -0.42 4.61 -11.70
N PHE A 126 -0.37 5.25 -10.54
CA PHE A 126 -1.00 4.82 -9.31
C PHE A 126 -2.38 5.44 -9.18
N ASN A 127 -3.29 4.75 -8.50
CA ASN A 127 -4.63 5.24 -8.27
C ASN A 127 -4.61 6.47 -7.34
N PRO A 128 -4.97 7.68 -7.81
CA PRO A 128 -5.04 8.86 -6.95
C PRO A 128 -6.15 8.75 -5.89
N GLY A 129 -7.11 7.83 -6.07
CA GLY A 129 -8.11 7.47 -5.07
C GLY A 129 -7.51 6.89 -3.79
N CYS A 130 -6.36 6.21 -3.87
CA CYS A 130 -5.67 5.66 -2.69
C CYS A 130 -5.29 6.75 -1.67
N ARG A 131 -5.10 8.00 -2.14
CA ARG A 131 -4.82 9.17 -1.28
C ARG A 131 -5.85 9.37 -0.18
N LYS A 132 -7.12 9.15 -0.51
CA LYS A 132 -8.24 9.38 0.41
C LYS A 132 -8.26 8.39 1.58
N HIS A 133 -7.51 7.30 1.47
CA HIS A 133 -7.49 6.20 2.43
C HIS A 133 -6.09 5.98 3.02
N ARG A 134 -5.18 6.95 2.90
CA ARG A 134 -3.80 6.84 3.40
C ARG A 134 -3.75 6.45 4.87
N ASP A 135 -4.66 6.97 5.68
CA ASP A 135 -4.81 6.67 7.10
C ASP A 135 -5.07 5.18 7.38
N ARG A 136 -5.64 4.42 6.43
CA ARG A 136 -5.82 2.97 6.54
C ARG A 136 -4.53 2.18 6.35
N TYR A 137 -3.54 2.77 5.68
CA TYR A 137 -2.31 2.08 5.28
C TYR A 137 -1.05 2.65 5.92
N PHE A 138 -1.06 3.92 6.30
CA PHE A 138 0.07 4.65 6.87
C PHE A 138 -0.37 5.44 8.08
N GLU A 139 0.41 5.34 9.16
CA GLU A 139 0.20 6.15 10.34
C GLU A 139 0.36 7.65 10.01
N VAL A 140 -0.70 8.42 10.22
CA VAL A 140 -0.69 9.87 10.08
C VAL A 140 -0.37 10.52 11.44
N ALA A 141 0.37 11.64 11.43
CA ALA A 141 0.62 12.37 12.67
C ALA A 141 -0.69 13.00 13.15
N GLY A 142 -1.32 12.41 14.17
CA GLY A 142 -2.49 12.99 14.82
C GLY A 142 -3.50 11.96 15.29
N SER A 143 -3.15 11.19 16.31
CA SER A 143 -4.04 10.85 17.43
C SER A 143 -3.13 10.59 18.63
N ASP A 144 -2.48 11.67 19.08
CA ASP A 144 -2.10 11.79 20.49
C ASP A 144 -3.44 11.93 21.20
N ASP A 145 -4.00 10.81 21.65
CA ASP A 145 -5.04 10.83 22.68
C ASP A 145 -4.38 11.44 23.91
N GLY A 146 -4.47 12.76 24.00
CA GLY A 146 -4.27 13.49 25.24
C GLY A 146 -5.36 13.07 26.23
N ASP A 147 -5.20 11.89 26.84
CA ASP A 147 -5.83 11.55 28.11
C ASP A 147 -5.07 12.29 29.20
N GLY A 148 -5.48 13.55 29.39
CA GLY A 148 -5.08 14.37 30.50
C GLY A 148 -6.31 15.01 31.11
N ASP A 149 -7.03 14.28 31.97
CA ASP A 149 -7.77 14.83 33.10
C ASP A 149 -8.29 13.71 34.04
N ASP A 150 -7.58 13.45 35.14
CA ASP A 150 -8.25 13.29 36.45
C ASP A 150 -7.22 13.58 37.55
N GLY A 151 -7.07 14.88 37.83
CA GLY A 151 -6.45 15.34 39.05
C GLY A 151 -7.45 15.24 40.21
N LEU A 152 -7.18 14.35 41.16
CA LEU A 152 -7.70 14.39 42.53
C LEU A 152 -6.56 14.41 43.54
#